data_AF-A0A9N7BF25-F1
#
_entry.id   AF-A0A9N7BF25-F1
#
_cell.length_a   1.000
_cell.length_b   1.000
_cell.length_c   1.000
_cell.angle_alpha   90.00
_cell.angle_beta   90.00
_cell.angle_gamma   90.00
#
_symmetry.space_group_name_H-M   'P 1'
#
loop_
_entity.id
_entity.type
_entity.pdbx_description
1 polymer ?
#
loop_
_entity_poly.entity_id
_entity_poly.type
_entity_poly.pdbx_seq_one_letter_code
_entity_poly.pdbx_strand_id
1 'polypeptide(L)'
;MENKENYTVEYEFIQKAKKYVFLKSEFSEIKKIYNMLQSTVSHYKLEEDNAKRLMFRYYKYLTFIRTKMQKYGLNLLENLEKYPIYLNSQEKEYYEKISQKIDEIRKGLKIAKAEHAYIYNIKEFYVNKKAYYEVIFSSANDYVKKTDRTIAFTDKKIISNYATKIYLIESSIEILGNKISILIIDSFEIKIRECEFVNFCKIFNGPNTQVSKNELKLINECLNENKINLLDLITYYEKDISQLRENVVYRTKKKSTLFLDVLEKSKKIVDECKSGSNVIKYLLFNMKNIIIKRQKADVKNSNLSDLFLENSCIPFDNSPFVFSLPNHNPSMYDLLEIFNIDDRQEENLARQIKEDTESNFKLF
;
A
#
# COMPACT_ATOMS: atom_id res chain seq x y z
N MET A 1 37.10 30.47 3.27
CA MET A 1 36.27 30.81 4.45
C MET A 1 34.83 30.54 4.05
N GLU A 2 34.35 29.31 4.28
CA GLU A 2 32.94 28.98 4.14
C GLU A 2 32.31 29.01 5.52
N ASN A 3 31.35 29.91 5.72
CA ASN A 3 30.53 29.98 6.92
C ASN A 3 29.69 28.71 7.04
N LYS A 4 30.21 27.71 7.76
CA LYS A 4 29.36 26.71 8.40
C LYS A 4 28.71 27.36 9.60
N GLU A 5 27.57 28.01 9.39
CA GLU A 5 26.68 28.39 10.47
C GLU A 5 26.29 27.11 11.24
N ASN A 6 26.85 26.97 12.44
CA ASN A 6 26.36 26.02 13.42
C ASN A 6 24.98 26.49 13.86
N TYR A 7 23.93 26.00 13.20
CA TYR A 7 22.58 26.12 13.71
C TYR A 7 22.50 25.33 15.02
N THR A 8 22.59 26.01 16.16
CA THR A 8 22.07 25.48 17.42
C THR A 8 20.56 25.41 17.28
N VAL A 9 20.06 24.27 16.79
CA VAL A 9 18.63 24.06 16.62
C VAL A 9 18.02 23.91 18.01
N GLU A 10 17.47 25.01 18.55
CA GLU A 10 16.76 24.99 19.82
C GLU A 10 15.59 23.99 19.77
N TYR A 11 15.37 23.27 20.87
CA TYR A 11 14.34 22.22 20.96
C TYR A 11 12.95 22.73 20.54
N GLU A 12 12.60 23.97 20.88
CA GLU A 12 11.35 24.59 20.45
C GLU A 12 11.24 24.73 18.94
N PHE A 13 12.34 25.06 18.26
CA PHE A 13 12.38 25.15 16.81
C PHE A 13 12.20 23.77 16.17
N ILE A 14 12.80 22.73 16.75
CA ILE A 14 12.58 21.34 16.32
C ILE A 14 11.10 20.96 16.44
N GLN A 15 10.44 21.30 17.54
CA GLN A 15 9.02 20.97 17.74
C GLN A 15 8.11 21.72 16.76
N LYS A 16 8.36 23.01 16.53
CA LYS A 16 7.62 23.81 15.54
C LYS A 16 7.83 23.28 14.12
N ALA A 17 9.07 22.98 13.75
CA ALA A 17 9.41 22.39 12.46
C ALA A 17 8.78 21.01 12.28
N LYS A 18 8.82 20.15 13.31
CA LYS A 18 8.18 18.84 13.30
C LYS A 18 6.68 18.96 13.04
N LYS A 19 5.98 19.85 13.74
CA LYS A 19 4.54 20.08 13.54
C LYS A 19 4.24 20.52 12.11
N TYR A 20 5.03 21.44 11.56
CA TYR A 20 4.89 21.91 10.19
C TYR A 20 5.11 20.79 9.15
N VAL A 21 6.21 20.03 9.29
CA VAL A 21 6.55 18.92 8.39
C VAL A 21 5.48 17.83 8.44
N PHE A 22 4.95 17.53 9.63
CA PHE A 22 4.00 16.45 9.84
C PHE A 22 2.59 16.76 9.28
N LEU A 23 2.26 18.04 9.11
CA LEU A 23 0.98 18.49 8.53
C LEU A 23 1.00 18.52 6.99
N LYS A 24 2.17 18.44 6.37
CA LYS A 24 2.34 18.57 4.93
C LYS A 24 2.51 17.22 4.24
N SER A 25 1.58 16.88 3.35
CA SER A 25 1.59 15.63 2.58
C SER A 25 2.89 15.43 1.78
N GLU A 26 3.49 16.53 1.30
CA GLU A 26 4.75 16.53 0.55
C GLU A 26 5.98 16.04 1.35
N PHE A 27 5.86 15.91 2.68
CA PHE A 27 6.89 15.37 3.58
C PHE A 27 6.46 14.08 4.28
N SER A 28 5.40 13.42 3.80
CA SER A 28 4.88 12.16 4.37
C SER A 28 5.97 11.08 4.54
N GLU A 29 6.88 10.92 3.57
CA GLU A 29 8.01 9.98 3.69
C GLU A 29 8.99 10.36 4.82
N ILE A 30 9.20 11.66 5.10
CA ILE A 30 10.02 12.13 6.23
C ILE A 30 9.35 11.77 7.55
N LYS A 31 8.04 11.99 7.66
CA LYS A 31 7.25 11.58 8.84
C LYS A 31 7.35 10.07 9.06
N LYS A 32 7.21 9.27 8.00
CA LYS A 32 7.33 7.79 8.06
C LYS A 32 8.71 7.36 8.59
N ILE A 33 9.82 7.88 8.05
CA ILE A 33 11.14 7.51 8.58
C ILE A 33 11.39 8.01 9.99
N TYR A 34 10.93 9.22 10.34
CA TYR A 34 11.07 9.72 11.71
C TYR A 34 10.39 8.78 12.70
N ASN A 35 9.14 8.38 12.44
CA ASN A 35 8.40 7.47 13.32
C ASN A 35 9.09 6.10 13.45
N MET A 36 9.61 5.55 12.34
CA MET A 36 10.39 4.30 12.37
C MET A 36 11.73 4.41 13.13
N LEU A 37 12.39 5.57 13.06
CA LEU A 37 13.60 5.81 13.83
C LEU A 37 13.27 5.91 15.33
N GLN A 38 12.18 6.60 15.70
CA GLN A 38 11.76 6.67 17.11
C GLN A 38 11.46 5.28 17.70
N SER A 39 10.83 4.39 16.92
CA SER A 39 10.52 3.03 17.37
C SER A 39 11.74 2.12 17.52
N THR A 40 12.88 2.46 16.92
CA THR A 40 14.12 1.64 16.96
C THR A 40 15.14 2.12 17.97
N VAL A 41 15.03 3.38 18.40
CA VAL A 41 15.93 4.01 19.38
C VAL A 41 15.63 3.56 20.82
N SER A 42 14.50 2.89 21.07
CA SER A 42 14.04 2.57 22.42
C SER A 42 14.90 1.50 23.11
N HIS A 43 15.04 0.25 22.64
CA HIS A 43 15.67 -0.82 23.46
C HIS A 43 16.22 -2.06 22.73
N TYR A 44 16.79 -2.01 21.51
CA TYR A 44 17.39 -3.23 20.92
C TYR A 44 18.63 -2.98 20.06
N LYS A 45 19.73 -3.70 20.35
CA LYS A 45 20.82 -3.92 19.39
C LYS A 45 20.34 -4.97 18.38
N LEU A 46 19.99 -4.54 17.18
CA LEU A 46 19.55 -5.44 16.11
C LEU A 46 20.68 -6.42 15.76
N GLU A 47 20.34 -7.69 15.60
CA GLU A 47 21.23 -8.67 14.98
C GLU A 47 21.62 -8.22 13.56
N GLU A 48 22.78 -8.66 13.08
CA GLU A 48 23.41 -8.15 11.87
C GLU A 48 22.50 -8.19 10.64
N ASP A 49 21.74 -9.29 10.47
CA ASP A 49 20.81 -9.45 9.35
C ASP A 49 19.57 -8.54 9.47
N ASN A 50 19.08 -8.33 10.68
CA ASN A 50 17.96 -7.43 10.94
C ASN A 50 18.37 -5.97 10.71
N ALA A 51 19.61 -5.60 11.09
CA ALA A 51 20.19 -4.30 10.81
C ALA A 51 20.34 -4.05 9.30
N LYS A 52 20.82 -5.05 8.54
CA LYS A 52 20.92 -4.96 7.06
C LYS A 52 19.56 -4.76 6.40
N ARG A 53 18.54 -5.53 6.80
CA ARG A 53 17.15 -5.39 6.29
C ARG A 53 16.55 -4.04 6.64
N LEU A 54 16.77 -3.56 7.87
CA LEU A 54 16.30 -2.25 8.30
C LEU A 54 16.97 -1.13 7.51
N MET A 55 18.27 -1.22 7.27
CA MET A 55 19.00 -0.23 6.48
C MET A 55 18.54 -0.23 5.02
N PHE A 56 18.25 -1.41 4.43
CA PHE A 56 17.65 -1.50 3.11
C PHE A 56 16.29 -0.79 3.06
N ARG A 57 15.45 -0.96 4.09
CA ARG A 57 14.19 -0.22 4.23
C ARG A 57 14.42 1.29 4.35
N TYR A 58 15.41 1.73 5.11
CA TYR A 58 15.76 3.15 5.25
C TYR A 58 16.35 3.77 3.99
N TYR A 59 17.02 2.98 3.15
CA TYR A 59 17.65 3.45 1.91
C TYR A 59 16.68 4.22 0.99
N LYS A 60 15.43 3.76 0.89
CA LYS A 60 14.34 4.45 0.17
C LYS A 60 14.10 5.86 0.71
N TYR A 61 13.93 5.98 2.03
CA TYR A 61 13.63 7.25 2.69
C TYR A 61 14.83 8.20 2.64
N LEU A 62 16.04 7.68 2.79
CA LEU A 62 17.28 8.44 2.64
C LEU A 62 17.43 9.01 1.21
N THR A 63 17.10 8.20 0.20
CA THR A 63 17.07 8.65 -1.19
C THR A 63 16.00 9.73 -1.41
N PHE A 64 14.80 9.54 -0.85
CA PHE A 64 13.74 10.56 -0.88
C PHE A 64 14.19 11.87 -0.24
N ILE A 65 14.75 11.82 0.98
CA ILE A 65 15.23 13.00 1.72
C ILE A 65 16.27 13.73 0.88
N ARG A 66 17.28 13.01 0.36
CA ARG A 66 18.31 13.61 -0.49
C ARG A 66 17.70 14.37 -1.67
N THR A 67 16.83 13.71 -2.44
CA THR A 67 16.20 14.32 -3.62
C THR A 67 15.29 15.50 -3.24
N LYS A 68 14.56 15.39 -2.14
CA LYS A 68 13.66 16.46 -1.68
C LYS A 68 14.44 17.67 -1.18
N MET A 69 15.53 17.46 -0.46
CA MET A 69 16.36 18.50 0.15
C MET A 69 17.20 19.28 -0.86
N GLN A 70 17.50 18.68 -2.03
CA GLN A 70 18.10 19.41 -3.16
C GLN A 70 17.24 20.62 -3.60
N LYS A 71 15.90 20.53 -3.50
CA LYS A 71 15.00 21.66 -3.82
C LYS A 71 15.18 22.85 -2.87
N TYR A 72 15.79 22.62 -1.71
CA TYR A 72 16.10 23.63 -0.70
C TYR A 72 17.59 23.98 -0.68
N GLY A 73 18.37 23.57 -1.70
CA GLY A 73 19.80 23.83 -1.78
C GLY A 73 20.67 22.97 -0.86
N LEU A 74 20.10 21.93 -0.24
CA LEU A 74 20.81 21.05 0.68
C LEU A 74 21.30 19.78 -0.03
N ASN A 75 22.61 19.63 -0.14
CA ASN A 75 23.26 18.41 -0.63
C ASN A 75 23.54 17.47 0.53
N LEU A 76 22.70 16.43 0.67
CA LEU A 76 22.80 15.43 1.73
C LEU A 76 23.20 14.06 1.15
N LEU A 77 23.83 13.21 1.97
CA LEU A 77 24.01 11.78 1.68
C LEU A 77 24.74 11.50 0.36
N GLU A 78 25.85 12.20 0.11
CA GLU A 78 26.67 12.06 -1.12
C GLU A 78 27.28 10.66 -1.28
N ASN A 79 27.47 9.96 -0.16
CA ASN A 79 28.04 8.61 -0.10
C ASN A 79 26.98 7.50 -0.02
N LEU A 80 25.69 7.79 -0.22
CA LEU A 80 24.61 6.80 -0.06
C LEU A 80 24.84 5.56 -0.93
N GLU A 81 25.34 5.74 -2.15
CA GLU A 81 25.65 4.68 -3.11
C GLU A 81 26.83 3.79 -2.71
N LYS A 82 27.65 4.20 -1.72
CA LYS A 82 28.72 3.34 -1.17
C LYS A 82 28.16 2.22 -0.29
N TYR A 83 26.90 2.33 0.16
CA TYR A 83 26.27 1.29 0.95
C TYR A 83 25.93 0.07 0.07
N PRO A 84 26.36 -1.14 0.45
CA PRO A 84 26.09 -2.34 -0.32
C PRO A 84 24.61 -2.74 -0.18
N ILE A 85 23.78 -2.30 -1.13
CA ILE A 85 22.36 -2.70 -1.21
C ILE A 85 22.16 -4.09 -1.82
N TYR A 86 23.19 -4.65 -2.46
CA TYR A 86 23.19 -5.98 -3.07
C TYR A 86 24.08 -6.93 -2.27
N LEU A 87 23.69 -8.20 -2.20
CA LEU A 87 24.40 -9.24 -1.47
C LEU A 87 25.75 -9.58 -2.11
N ASN A 88 25.82 -9.56 -3.44
CA ASN A 88 27.04 -9.88 -4.19
C ASN A 88 27.06 -9.19 -5.57
N SER A 89 28.19 -9.32 -6.28
CA SER A 89 28.38 -8.76 -7.62
C SER A 89 27.44 -9.33 -8.67
N GLN A 90 27.02 -10.60 -8.52
CA GLN A 90 26.10 -11.26 -9.45
C GLN A 90 24.68 -10.70 -9.34
N GLU A 91 24.18 -10.46 -8.11
CA GLU A 91 22.88 -9.83 -7.88
C GLU A 91 22.87 -8.39 -8.43
N LYS A 92 23.99 -7.68 -8.27
CA LYS A 92 24.17 -6.35 -8.87
C LYS A 92 24.10 -6.41 -10.40
N GLU A 93 24.87 -7.29 -11.04
CA GLU A 93 24.85 -7.47 -12.50
C GLU A 93 23.45 -7.83 -13.00
N TYR A 94 22.74 -8.70 -12.29
CA TYR A 94 21.36 -9.10 -12.59
C TYR A 94 20.41 -7.90 -12.66
N TYR A 95 20.37 -7.09 -11.60
CA TYR A 95 19.50 -5.91 -11.57
C TYR A 95 19.94 -4.82 -12.56
N GLU A 96 21.24 -4.66 -12.81
CA GLU A 96 21.76 -3.75 -13.83
C GLU A 96 21.27 -4.14 -15.23
N LYS A 97 21.40 -5.42 -15.61
CA LYS A 97 20.92 -5.93 -16.91
C LYS A 97 19.41 -5.79 -17.07
N ILE A 98 18.65 -6.04 -16.00
CA ILE A 98 17.19 -5.84 -15.99
C ILE A 98 16.83 -4.37 -16.20
N SER A 99 17.49 -3.47 -15.47
CA SER A 99 17.23 -2.03 -15.56
C SER A 99 17.47 -1.49 -16.97
N GLN A 100 18.59 -1.90 -17.59
CA GLN A 100 18.90 -1.60 -18.99
C GLN A 100 17.81 -2.12 -19.93
N LYS A 101 17.35 -3.36 -19.73
CA LYS A 101 16.30 -3.96 -20.56
C LYS A 101 14.96 -3.22 -20.44
N ILE A 102 14.60 -2.79 -19.24
CA ILE A 102 13.41 -1.97 -19.00
C ILE A 102 13.53 -0.66 -19.78
N ASP A 103 14.65 0.05 -19.64
CA ASP A 103 14.86 1.34 -20.29
C ASP A 103 14.91 1.24 -21.83
N GLU A 104 15.45 0.14 -22.38
CA GLU A 104 15.39 -0.16 -23.81
C GLU A 104 13.96 -0.36 -24.29
N ILE A 105 13.15 -1.15 -23.57
CA ILE A 105 11.76 -1.43 -23.94
C ILE A 105 10.92 -0.15 -23.94
N ARG A 106 11.17 0.77 -22.99
CA ARG A 106 10.46 2.06 -22.91
C ARG A 106 10.67 2.96 -24.13
N LYS A 107 11.76 2.77 -24.89
CA LYS A 107 12.04 3.53 -26.11
C LYS A 107 11.37 2.96 -27.36
N GLY A 108 10.89 1.71 -27.29
CA GLY A 108 10.30 1.01 -28.42
C GLY A 108 8.78 0.81 -28.27
N LEU A 109 8.15 0.34 -29.35
CA LEU A 109 6.79 -0.16 -29.30
C LEU A 109 6.83 -1.69 -29.22
N LYS A 110 6.39 -2.23 -28.09
CA LYS A 110 6.17 -3.67 -27.92
C LYS A 110 4.72 -3.91 -27.54
N ILE A 111 4.15 -5.00 -28.06
CA ILE A 111 2.81 -5.42 -27.70
C ILE A 111 2.89 -6.09 -26.33
N ALA A 112 2.21 -5.50 -25.35
CA ALA A 112 2.10 -6.05 -24.02
C ALA A 112 0.83 -6.90 -23.88
N LYS A 113 0.94 -8.04 -23.20
CA LYS A 113 -0.19 -8.91 -22.88
C LYS A 113 -0.84 -8.45 -21.57
N ALA A 114 -2.14 -8.24 -21.59
CA ALA A 114 -2.88 -7.86 -20.39
C ALA A 114 -3.18 -9.07 -19.50
N GLU A 115 -3.01 -8.90 -18.18
CA GLU A 115 -3.38 -9.88 -17.17
C GLU A 115 -3.99 -9.19 -15.95
N HIS A 116 -5.05 -9.76 -15.37
CA HIS A 116 -5.53 -9.34 -14.05
C HIS A 116 -4.77 -10.08 -12.97
N ALA A 117 -4.15 -9.33 -12.07
CA ALA A 117 -3.26 -9.87 -11.06
C ALA A 117 -3.53 -9.31 -9.66
N TYR A 118 -3.27 -10.13 -8.65
CA TYR A 118 -3.03 -9.65 -7.29
C TYR A 118 -1.53 -9.49 -7.05
N ILE A 119 -1.12 -8.36 -6.51
CA ILE A 119 0.26 -8.08 -6.15
C ILE A 119 0.49 -8.57 -4.72
N TYR A 120 1.52 -9.40 -4.51
CA TYR A 120 1.86 -9.94 -3.19
C TYR A 120 3.05 -9.24 -2.57
N ASN A 121 4.04 -8.87 -3.39
CA ASN A 121 5.25 -8.22 -2.91
C ASN A 121 5.79 -7.26 -3.97
N ILE A 122 6.36 -6.15 -3.51
CA ILE A 122 7.09 -5.20 -4.33
C ILE A 122 8.42 -4.94 -3.61
N LYS A 123 9.52 -5.45 -4.18
CA LYS A 123 10.88 -5.15 -3.72
C LYS A 123 11.41 -4.01 -4.58
N GLU A 124 11.67 -2.86 -3.96
CA GLU A 124 12.34 -1.73 -4.62
C GLU A 124 13.85 -2.04 -4.74
N PHE A 125 14.47 -1.68 -5.86
CA PHE A 125 15.92 -1.71 -6.05
C PHE A 125 16.39 -0.49 -6.86
N TYR A 126 17.67 -0.14 -6.75
CA TYR A 126 18.19 1.12 -7.28
C TYR A 126 19.39 0.89 -8.19
N VAL A 127 19.29 1.33 -9.45
CA VAL A 127 20.40 1.32 -10.40
C VAL A 127 20.62 2.74 -10.90
N ASN A 128 21.85 3.25 -10.83
CA ASN A 128 22.22 4.60 -11.28
C ASN A 128 21.29 5.72 -10.77
N LYS A 129 20.92 5.67 -9.48
CA LYS A 129 19.99 6.60 -8.80
C LYS A 129 18.54 6.56 -9.29
N LYS A 130 18.19 5.67 -10.23
CA LYS A 130 16.81 5.40 -10.65
C LYS A 130 16.26 4.21 -9.86
N ALA A 131 15.02 4.34 -9.39
CA ALA A 131 14.29 3.29 -8.70
C ALA A 131 13.61 2.35 -9.70
N TYR A 132 13.69 1.07 -9.43
CA TYR A 132 13.01 -0.01 -10.15
C TYR A 132 12.38 -0.95 -9.12
N TYR A 133 11.51 -1.83 -9.60
CA TYR A 133 10.64 -2.64 -8.76
C TYR A 133 10.62 -4.07 -9.30
N GLU A 134 10.92 -5.02 -8.41
CA GLU A 134 10.64 -6.43 -8.59
C GLU A 134 9.28 -6.73 -7.96
N VAL A 135 8.36 -7.22 -8.78
CA VAL A 135 6.95 -7.39 -8.45
C VAL A 135 6.62 -8.87 -8.49
N ILE A 136 6.18 -9.39 -7.34
CA ILE A 136 5.66 -10.75 -7.22
C ILE A 136 4.14 -10.68 -7.28
N PHE A 137 3.55 -11.32 -8.28
CA PHE A 137 2.11 -11.31 -8.51
C PHE A 137 1.60 -12.71 -8.84
N SER A 138 0.29 -12.90 -8.86
CA SER A 138 -0.36 -14.05 -9.50
C SER A 138 -1.57 -13.57 -10.27
N SER A 139 -2.09 -14.40 -11.17
CA SER A 139 -3.41 -14.16 -11.75
C SER A 139 -4.47 -14.00 -10.64
N ALA A 140 -5.43 -13.10 -10.84
CA ALA A 140 -6.43 -12.76 -9.84
C ALA A 140 -7.48 -13.87 -9.68
N ASN A 141 -7.24 -14.79 -8.75
CA ASN A 141 -8.12 -15.90 -8.40
C ASN A 141 -8.22 -16.05 -6.87
N ASP A 142 -9.32 -16.63 -6.37
CA ASP A 142 -9.60 -16.81 -4.94
C ASP A 142 -8.71 -17.91 -4.30
N TYR A 143 -8.03 -18.76 -5.10
CA TYR A 143 -7.32 -19.98 -4.65
C TYR A 143 -5.82 -20.03 -5.00
N VAL A 144 -5.17 -18.88 -5.13
CA VAL A 144 -3.75 -18.79 -5.53
C VAL A 144 -2.84 -19.41 -4.48
N LYS A 145 -1.94 -20.31 -4.91
CA LYS A 145 -0.85 -20.89 -4.11
C LYS A 145 0.45 -20.09 -4.28
N LYS A 146 1.41 -20.28 -3.37
CA LYS A 146 2.76 -19.66 -3.49
C LYS A 146 3.48 -20.05 -4.78
N THR A 147 3.21 -21.24 -5.31
CA THR A 147 3.75 -21.76 -6.58
C THR A 147 3.19 -21.06 -7.81
N ASP A 148 2.03 -20.42 -7.69
CA ASP A 148 1.36 -19.72 -8.81
C ASP A 148 1.86 -18.28 -8.95
N ARG A 149 2.90 -17.90 -8.17
CA ARG A 149 3.46 -16.56 -8.14
C ARG A 149 4.51 -16.40 -9.22
N THR A 150 4.39 -15.32 -9.95
CA THR A 150 5.28 -14.91 -11.04
C THR A 150 6.03 -13.65 -10.63
N ILE A 151 7.29 -13.55 -11.07
CA ILE A 151 8.13 -12.37 -10.87
C ILE A 151 8.16 -11.57 -12.17
N ALA A 152 7.93 -10.26 -12.07
CA ALA A 152 8.15 -9.33 -13.16
C ALA A 152 8.80 -8.03 -12.66
N PHE A 153 9.36 -7.25 -13.58
CA PHE A 153 10.13 -6.06 -13.25
C PHE A 153 9.56 -4.81 -13.91
N THR A 154 9.69 -3.66 -13.26
CA THR A 154 9.21 -2.38 -13.80
C THR A 154 9.94 -1.19 -13.20
N ASP A 155 9.88 -0.05 -13.86
CA ASP A 155 10.27 1.26 -13.32
C ASP A 155 9.07 2.06 -12.79
N LYS A 156 7.86 1.48 -12.81
CA LYS A 156 6.63 2.13 -12.33
C LYS A 156 6.26 1.65 -10.92
N LYS A 157 6.03 2.59 -10.01
CA LYS A 157 5.52 2.28 -8.66
C LYS A 157 4.07 1.80 -8.75
N ILE A 158 3.83 0.52 -8.47
CA ILE A 158 2.49 -0.09 -8.54
C ILE A 158 1.77 0.08 -7.19
N ILE A 159 0.46 0.34 -7.25
CA ILE A 159 -0.43 0.28 -6.07
C ILE A 159 -0.85 -1.19 -5.90
N SER A 160 -0.42 -1.83 -4.81
CA SER A 160 -0.58 -3.29 -4.59
C SER A 160 -1.87 -3.70 -3.89
N ASN A 161 -2.63 -2.71 -3.42
CA ASN A 161 -3.83 -2.87 -2.61
C ASN A 161 -4.94 -3.68 -3.28
N TYR A 162 -5.08 -3.57 -4.60
CA TYR A 162 -6.22 -4.11 -5.34
C TYR A 162 -5.81 -5.13 -6.40
N ALA A 163 -6.81 -5.87 -6.88
CA ALA A 163 -6.70 -6.48 -8.20
C ALA A 163 -6.34 -5.40 -9.22
N THR A 164 -5.25 -5.64 -9.95
CA THR A 164 -4.64 -4.68 -10.86
C THR A 164 -4.51 -5.35 -12.22
N LYS A 165 -4.84 -4.63 -13.28
CA LYS A 165 -4.57 -5.07 -14.64
C LYS A 165 -3.15 -4.66 -14.99
N ILE A 166 -2.27 -5.63 -15.21
CA ILE A 166 -0.87 -5.41 -15.58
C ILE A 166 -0.68 -5.76 -17.05
N TYR A 167 0.19 -5.01 -17.73
CA TYR A 167 0.55 -5.23 -19.12
C TYR A 167 1.99 -5.75 -19.20
N LEU A 168 2.14 -7.02 -19.58
CA LEU A 168 3.38 -7.77 -19.50
C LEU A 168 4.06 -7.89 -20.87
N ILE A 169 5.38 -7.74 -20.86
CA ILE A 169 6.24 -7.98 -22.01
C ILE A 169 7.24 -9.06 -21.63
N GLU A 170 7.26 -10.14 -22.39
CA GLU A 170 8.31 -11.15 -22.31
C GLU A 170 9.62 -10.61 -22.88
N SER A 171 10.70 -10.85 -22.15
CA SER A 171 12.03 -10.48 -22.58
C SER A 171 13.07 -11.44 -22.02
N SER A 172 14.33 -11.13 -22.28
CA SER A 172 15.46 -11.91 -21.80
C SER A 172 16.65 -11.01 -21.55
N ILE A 173 17.44 -11.37 -20.55
CA ILE A 173 18.74 -10.78 -20.25
C ILE A 173 19.82 -11.84 -20.42
N GLU A 174 21.06 -11.40 -20.59
CA GLU A 174 22.21 -12.29 -20.69
C GLU A 174 23.17 -12.00 -19.54
N ILE A 175 23.50 -13.04 -18.77
CA ILE A 175 24.39 -12.99 -17.62
C ILE A 175 25.34 -14.17 -17.72
N LEU A 176 26.65 -13.90 -17.69
CA LEU A 176 27.70 -14.93 -17.82
C LEU A 176 27.50 -15.86 -19.03
N GLY A 177 27.04 -15.32 -20.16
CA GLY A 177 26.76 -16.08 -21.39
C GLY A 177 25.44 -16.89 -21.36
N ASN A 178 24.68 -16.85 -20.27
CA ASN A 178 23.39 -17.54 -20.15
C ASN A 178 22.24 -16.57 -20.38
N LYS A 179 21.29 -16.97 -21.24
CA LYS A 179 20.08 -16.22 -21.53
C LYS A 179 18.99 -16.56 -20.51
N ILE A 180 18.60 -15.59 -19.69
CA ILE A 180 17.57 -15.72 -18.66
C ILE A 180 16.31 -15.00 -19.12
N SER A 181 15.18 -15.71 -19.14
CA SER A 181 13.88 -15.11 -19.45
C SER A 181 13.39 -14.26 -18.29
N ILE A 182 12.83 -13.09 -18.60
CA ILE A 182 12.25 -12.15 -17.63
C ILE A 182 10.92 -11.61 -18.14
N LEU A 183 10.08 -11.17 -17.22
CA LEU A 183 8.85 -10.44 -17.52
C LEU A 183 9.00 -8.98 -17.11
N ILE A 184 8.53 -8.08 -17.96
CA ILE A 184 8.56 -6.65 -17.70
C ILE A 184 7.12 -6.13 -17.67
N ILE A 185 6.73 -5.48 -16.58
CA ILE A 185 5.45 -4.75 -16.51
C ILE A 185 5.65 -3.40 -17.19
N ASP A 186 5.01 -3.25 -18.34
CA ASP A 186 5.05 -2.03 -19.13
C ASP A 186 4.20 -0.91 -18.51
N SER A 187 2.98 -1.27 -18.15
CA SER A 187 1.99 -0.37 -17.57
C SER A 187 1.04 -1.16 -16.69
N PHE A 188 0.27 -0.45 -15.87
CA PHE A 188 -0.74 -1.05 -15.02
C PHE A 188 -1.93 -0.10 -14.84
N GLU A 189 -3.08 -0.69 -14.52
CA GLU A 189 -4.31 0.01 -14.19
C GLU A 189 -4.91 -0.62 -12.92
N ILE A 190 -5.31 0.21 -11.95
CA ILE A 190 -6.18 -0.22 -10.85
C ILE A 190 -7.45 -0.80 -11.46
N LYS A 191 -7.77 -2.05 -11.16
CA LYS A 191 -8.91 -2.72 -11.79
C LYS A 191 -9.57 -3.69 -10.83
N ILE A 192 -10.28 -3.12 -9.86
CA ILE A 192 -11.11 -3.88 -8.91
C ILE A 192 -12.17 -4.64 -9.72
N ARG A 193 -12.33 -5.92 -9.40
CA ARG A 193 -13.22 -6.84 -10.10
C ARG A 193 -14.67 -6.60 -9.70
N GLU A 194 -15.59 -6.89 -10.62
CA GLU A 194 -17.03 -6.77 -10.37
C GLU A 194 -17.49 -7.56 -9.14
N CYS A 195 -16.96 -8.78 -8.94
CA CYS A 195 -17.32 -9.59 -7.77
C CYS A 195 -16.86 -8.99 -6.44
N GLU A 196 -15.75 -8.24 -6.41
CA GLU A 196 -15.23 -7.57 -5.22
C GLU A 196 -16.18 -6.43 -4.83
N PHE A 197 -16.54 -5.59 -5.80
CA PHE A 197 -17.54 -4.53 -5.62
C PHE A 197 -18.89 -5.08 -5.14
N VAL A 198 -19.41 -6.10 -5.83
CA VAL A 198 -20.70 -6.71 -5.49
C VAL A 198 -20.66 -7.30 -4.08
N ASN A 199 -19.62 -8.05 -3.72
CA ASN A 199 -19.52 -8.61 -2.37
C ASN A 199 -19.37 -7.53 -1.30
N PHE A 200 -18.69 -6.42 -1.59
CA PHE A 200 -18.62 -5.30 -0.66
C PHE A 200 -20.00 -4.66 -0.47
N CYS A 201 -20.75 -4.39 -1.53
CA CYS A 201 -22.11 -3.84 -1.41
C CYS A 201 -23.06 -4.78 -0.62
N LYS A 202 -22.87 -6.10 -0.69
CA LYS A 202 -23.66 -7.05 0.10
C LYS A 202 -23.52 -6.85 1.61
N ILE A 203 -22.42 -6.27 2.08
CA ILE A 203 -22.25 -5.90 3.50
C ILE A 203 -23.28 -4.84 3.93
N PHE A 204 -23.72 -3.99 3.02
CA PHE A 204 -24.66 -2.90 3.32
C PHE A 204 -26.11 -3.23 2.92
N ASN A 205 -26.28 -4.02 1.87
CA ASN A 205 -27.56 -4.21 1.20
C ASN A 205 -28.06 -5.67 1.23
N GLY A 206 -27.27 -6.62 1.74
CA GLY A 206 -27.62 -8.02 1.82
C GLY A 206 -27.44 -8.80 0.50
N PRO A 207 -27.82 -10.09 0.45
CA PRO A 207 -27.39 -11.03 -0.59
C PRO A 207 -27.90 -10.73 -2.01
N ASN A 208 -29.05 -10.07 -2.15
CA ASN A 208 -29.71 -9.78 -3.44
C ASN A 208 -29.19 -8.51 -4.14
N THR A 209 -27.98 -8.08 -3.80
CA THR A 209 -27.38 -6.84 -4.30
C THR A 209 -26.88 -6.96 -5.75
N GLN A 210 -27.24 -5.99 -6.59
CA GLN A 210 -26.76 -5.85 -7.97
C GLN A 210 -26.18 -4.45 -8.19
N VAL A 211 -25.05 -4.36 -8.89
CA VAL A 211 -24.33 -3.11 -9.13
C VAL A 211 -24.14 -2.88 -10.63
N SER A 212 -24.22 -1.63 -11.07
CA SER A 212 -24.07 -1.26 -12.48
C SER A 212 -22.62 -1.42 -12.96
N LYS A 213 -22.37 -2.23 -14.00
CA LYS A 213 -21.03 -2.38 -14.59
C LYS A 213 -20.42 -1.06 -15.05
N ASN A 214 -21.25 -0.14 -15.55
CA ASN A 214 -20.78 1.18 -16.00
C ASN A 214 -20.34 2.05 -14.82
N GLU A 215 -21.05 2.00 -13.70
CA GLU A 215 -20.64 2.68 -12.46
C GLU A 215 -19.27 2.17 -12.00
N LEU A 216 -19.09 0.85 -11.92
CA LEU A 216 -17.82 0.23 -11.51
C LEU A 216 -16.66 0.55 -12.45
N LYS A 217 -16.93 0.71 -13.76
CA LYS A 217 -15.93 1.15 -14.73
C LYS A 217 -15.46 2.57 -14.42
N LEU A 218 -16.39 3.50 -14.18
CA LEU A 218 -16.10 4.90 -13.90
C LEU A 218 -15.38 5.10 -12.56
N ILE A 219 -15.71 4.29 -11.55
CA ILE A 219 -14.96 4.28 -10.29
C ILE A 219 -13.51 3.87 -10.52
N ASN A 220 -13.27 2.77 -11.27
CA ASN A 220 -11.89 2.39 -11.61
C ASN A 220 -11.17 3.48 -12.43
N GLU A 221 -11.84 4.15 -13.36
CA GLU A 221 -11.26 5.29 -14.10
C GLU A 221 -10.81 6.40 -13.13
N CYS A 222 -11.68 6.80 -12.20
CA CYS A 222 -11.38 7.80 -11.17
C CYS A 222 -10.17 7.41 -10.28
N LEU A 223 -10.11 6.16 -9.81
CA LEU A 223 -8.98 5.66 -9.02
C LEU A 223 -7.67 5.73 -9.82
N ASN A 224 -7.72 5.41 -11.12
CA ASN A 224 -6.55 5.44 -11.99
C ASN A 224 -6.07 6.86 -12.32
N GLU A 225 -6.98 7.80 -12.52
CA GLU A 225 -6.67 9.21 -12.80
C GLU A 225 -6.01 9.87 -11.61
N ASN A 226 -6.55 9.63 -10.40
CA ASN A 226 -6.07 10.26 -9.17
C ASN A 226 -4.93 9.48 -8.48
N LYS A 227 -4.68 8.23 -8.87
CA LYS A 227 -3.70 7.32 -8.24
C LYS A 227 -3.96 7.09 -6.76
N ILE A 228 -5.23 6.99 -6.39
CA ILE A 228 -5.70 6.81 -5.01
C ILE A 228 -6.41 5.47 -4.84
N ASN A 229 -6.60 5.06 -3.58
CA ASN A 229 -7.44 3.93 -3.23
C ASN A 229 -8.84 4.39 -2.75
N LEU A 230 -9.80 3.48 -2.63
CA LEU A 230 -11.17 3.76 -2.17
C LEU A 230 -11.25 4.27 -0.73
N LEU A 231 -10.34 3.85 0.15
CA LEU A 231 -10.28 4.40 1.50
C LEU A 231 -9.82 5.86 1.44
N ASP A 232 -8.79 6.16 0.63
CA ASP A 232 -8.34 7.55 0.42
C ASP A 232 -9.48 8.40 -0.14
N LEU A 233 -10.23 7.88 -1.11
CA LEU A 233 -11.37 8.55 -1.74
C LEU A 233 -12.41 9.02 -0.71
N ILE A 234 -12.71 8.22 0.31
CA ILE A 234 -13.70 8.59 1.35
C ILE A 234 -13.12 9.44 2.48
N THR A 235 -11.81 9.40 2.71
CA THR A 235 -11.15 10.07 3.84
C THR A 235 -10.54 11.44 3.48
N TYR A 236 -10.01 11.60 2.28
CA TYR A 236 -9.25 12.81 1.90
C TYR A 236 -9.88 13.64 0.77
N TYR A 237 -10.89 13.11 0.09
CA TYR A 237 -11.35 13.64 -1.19
C TYR A 237 -12.88 13.82 -1.28
N GLU A 238 -13.49 14.53 -0.33
CA GLU A 238 -14.96 14.74 -0.30
C GLU A 238 -15.52 15.37 -1.58
N LYS A 239 -14.81 16.38 -2.12
CA LYS A 239 -15.20 17.03 -3.39
C LYS A 239 -15.19 16.04 -4.56
N ASP A 240 -14.33 15.03 -4.50
CA ASP A 240 -14.15 14.08 -5.60
C ASP A 240 -15.27 13.04 -5.62
N ILE A 241 -15.88 12.69 -4.48
CA ILE A 241 -17.06 11.79 -4.46
C ILE A 241 -18.26 12.45 -5.12
N SER A 242 -18.54 13.73 -4.78
CA SER A 242 -19.65 14.47 -5.39
C SER A 242 -19.43 14.67 -6.89
N GLN A 243 -18.22 15.06 -7.30
CA GLN A 243 -17.86 15.19 -8.72
C GLN A 243 -17.91 13.84 -9.45
N LEU A 244 -17.43 12.76 -8.82
CA LEU A 244 -17.52 11.41 -9.36
C LEU A 244 -18.99 11.00 -9.56
N ARG A 245 -19.85 11.30 -8.59
CA ARG A 245 -21.30 11.03 -8.69
C ARG A 245 -21.91 11.79 -9.86
N GLU A 246 -21.63 13.08 -10.00
CA GLU A 246 -22.09 13.90 -11.13
C GLU A 246 -21.63 13.30 -12.48
N ASN A 247 -20.34 12.95 -12.58
CA ASN A 247 -19.76 12.32 -13.76
C ASN A 247 -20.42 10.97 -14.09
N VAL A 248 -20.69 10.14 -13.08
CA VAL A 248 -21.38 8.85 -13.25
C VAL A 248 -22.81 9.05 -13.73
N VAL A 249 -23.57 9.94 -13.10
CA VAL A 249 -24.96 10.23 -13.49
C VAL A 249 -25.01 10.76 -14.92
N TYR A 250 -24.13 11.70 -15.27
CA TYR A 250 -24.04 12.28 -16.61
C TYR A 250 -23.70 11.23 -17.67
N ARG A 251 -22.60 10.46 -17.48
CA ARG A 251 -22.10 9.50 -18.49
C ARG A 251 -22.97 8.26 -18.64
N THR A 252 -23.66 7.82 -17.59
CA THR A 252 -24.44 6.58 -17.64
C THR A 252 -25.90 6.78 -18.04
N LYS A 253 -26.41 8.03 -18.01
CA LYS A 253 -27.83 8.38 -18.22
C LYS A 253 -28.79 7.56 -17.33
N LYS A 254 -28.26 6.94 -16.27
CA LYS A 254 -28.97 6.07 -15.33
C LYS A 254 -28.76 6.62 -13.93
N LYS A 255 -29.78 6.48 -13.09
CA LYS A 255 -29.71 6.87 -11.67
C LYS A 255 -29.03 5.83 -10.77
N SER A 256 -28.81 4.60 -11.26
CA SER A 256 -28.25 3.54 -10.43
C SER A 256 -26.78 3.85 -10.10
N THR A 257 -26.58 4.26 -8.85
CA THR A 257 -25.32 4.72 -8.26
C THR A 257 -25.09 3.99 -6.92
N LEU A 258 -25.40 2.69 -6.91
CA LEU A 258 -25.47 1.91 -5.68
C LEU A 258 -24.12 1.82 -4.98
N PHE A 259 -23.02 1.66 -5.72
CA PHE A 259 -21.71 1.60 -5.10
C PHE A 259 -21.33 2.97 -4.51
N LEU A 260 -21.66 4.06 -5.20
CA LEU A 260 -21.47 5.41 -4.65
C LEU A 260 -22.30 5.64 -3.38
N ASP A 261 -23.55 5.17 -3.35
CA ASP A 261 -24.39 5.22 -2.13
C ASP A 261 -23.75 4.42 -0.99
N VAL A 262 -23.14 3.27 -1.30
CA VAL A 262 -22.40 2.44 -0.34
C VAL A 262 -21.12 3.14 0.13
N LEU A 263 -20.40 3.85 -0.76
CA LEU A 263 -19.23 4.64 -0.39
C LEU A 263 -19.61 5.80 0.55
N GLU A 264 -20.70 6.51 0.29
CA GLU A 264 -21.18 7.58 1.17
C GLU A 264 -21.61 7.04 2.53
N LYS A 265 -22.28 5.88 2.59
CA LYS A 265 -22.58 5.20 3.85
C LYS A 265 -21.31 4.76 4.59
N SER A 266 -20.33 4.24 3.85
CA SER A 266 -19.03 3.86 4.40
C SER A 266 -18.34 5.07 5.02
N LYS A 267 -18.30 6.18 4.30
CA LYS A 267 -17.78 7.47 4.77
C LYS A 267 -18.47 7.91 6.06
N LYS A 268 -19.80 7.93 6.08
CA LYS A 268 -20.57 8.29 7.28
C LYS A 268 -20.22 7.44 8.50
N ILE A 269 -20.12 6.12 8.34
CA ILE A 269 -19.73 5.21 9.43
C ILE A 269 -18.30 5.50 9.91
N VAL A 270 -17.39 5.78 8.97
CA VAL A 270 -15.99 6.10 9.27
C VAL A 270 -15.84 7.43 9.99
N ASP A 271 -16.49 8.49 9.51
CA ASP A 271 -16.42 9.85 10.07
C ASP A 271 -17.08 9.92 11.45
N GLU A 272 -18.21 9.24 11.63
CA GLU A 272 -18.92 9.16 12.92
C GLU A 272 -18.29 8.12 13.88
N CYS A 273 -17.20 7.45 13.47
CA CYS A 273 -16.50 6.42 14.24
C CYS A 273 -17.43 5.33 14.80
N LYS A 274 -18.45 4.93 14.02
CA LYS A 274 -19.42 3.90 14.45
C LYS A 274 -18.81 2.50 14.43
N SER A 275 -19.46 1.57 15.14
CA SER A 275 -19.11 0.16 15.10
C SER A 275 -19.19 -0.39 13.67
N GLY A 276 -18.17 -1.12 13.24
CA GLY A 276 -17.92 -1.56 11.86
C GLY A 276 -16.96 -0.65 11.08
N SER A 277 -16.58 0.51 11.61
CA SER A 277 -15.74 1.48 10.90
C SER A 277 -14.34 0.96 10.57
N ASN A 278 -13.67 0.25 11.48
CA ASN A 278 -12.30 -0.22 11.25
C ASN A 278 -12.30 -1.43 10.30
N VAL A 279 -13.34 -2.27 10.34
CA VAL A 279 -13.58 -3.31 9.33
C VAL A 279 -13.78 -2.69 7.95
N ILE A 280 -14.65 -1.67 7.82
CA ILE A 280 -14.89 -0.97 6.55
C ILE A 280 -13.61 -0.35 6.01
N LYS A 281 -12.83 0.35 6.85
CA LYS A 281 -11.54 0.94 6.44
C LYS A 281 -10.62 -0.12 5.84
N TYR A 282 -10.48 -1.26 6.52
CA TYR A 282 -9.63 -2.35 6.04
C TYR A 282 -10.10 -2.95 4.71
N LEU A 283 -11.42 -3.18 4.58
CA LEU A 283 -11.99 -3.75 3.37
C LEU A 283 -11.90 -2.78 2.18
N LEU A 284 -12.14 -1.48 2.37
CA LEU A 284 -11.95 -0.49 1.31
C LEU A 284 -10.49 -0.36 0.90
N PHE A 285 -9.54 -0.50 1.83
CA PHE A 285 -8.11 -0.44 1.51
C PHE A 285 -7.62 -1.63 0.68
N ASN A 286 -8.23 -2.83 0.79
CA ASN A 286 -7.75 -4.05 0.12
C ASN A 286 -8.66 -4.61 -0.97
N MET A 287 -9.99 -4.48 -0.83
CA MET A 287 -11.02 -5.02 -1.74
C MET A 287 -10.85 -6.49 -2.20
N LYS A 288 -10.05 -7.31 -1.51
CA LYS A 288 -9.82 -8.70 -1.92
C LYS A 288 -11.07 -9.53 -1.70
N ASN A 289 -11.58 -10.14 -2.77
CA ASN A 289 -12.84 -10.86 -2.78
C ASN A 289 -12.98 -11.88 -1.63
N ILE A 290 -11.94 -12.68 -1.38
CA ILE A 290 -11.96 -13.71 -0.32
C ILE A 290 -12.02 -13.10 1.10
N ILE A 291 -11.38 -11.94 1.31
CA ILE A 291 -11.38 -11.18 2.57
C ILE A 291 -12.65 -10.33 2.72
N ILE A 292 -13.44 -10.15 1.67
CA ILE A 292 -14.78 -9.57 1.84
C ILE A 292 -15.75 -10.69 2.21
N LYS A 293 -15.62 -11.86 1.57
CA LYS A 293 -16.54 -12.98 1.74
C LYS A 293 -16.55 -13.56 3.15
N ARG A 294 -15.40 -13.70 3.81
CA ARG A 294 -15.27 -14.34 5.15
C ARG A 294 -15.85 -13.50 6.29
N GLN A 295 -16.26 -12.26 6.01
CA GLN A 295 -16.62 -11.22 6.98
C GLN A 295 -18.14 -11.04 7.02
N LYS A 296 -18.83 -11.49 5.97
CA LYS A 296 -20.25 -11.30 5.79
C LYS A 296 -21.07 -12.25 6.65
N ALA A 297 -22.15 -11.73 7.19
CA ALA A 297 -23.24 -12.50 7.78
C ALA A 297 -24.47 -12.52 6.86
N ASP A 298 -25.41 -13.43 7.11
CA ASP A 298 -26.68 -13.50 6.39
C ASP A 298 -27.74 -12.52 6.91
N VAL A 299 -27.55 -12.03 8.15
CA VAL A 299 -28.46 -11.09 8.84
C VAL A 299 -27.73 -9.83 9.23
N LYS A 300 -28.50 -8.74 9.42
CA LYS A 300 -27.97 -7.49 9.93
C LYS A 300 -27.47 -7.64 11.35
N ASN A 301 -26.34 -7.02 11.63
CA ASN A 301 -25.71 -7.03 12.94
C ASN A 301 -25.84 -5.65 13.59
N SER A 302 -26.71 -5.54 14.60
CA SER A 302 -26.93 -4.31 15.34
C SER A 302 -25.69 -3.82 16.11
N ASN A 303 -24.75 -4.71 16.42
CA ASN A 303 -23.48 -4.34 17.05
C ASN A 303 -22.48 -3.72 16.07
N LEU A 304 -22.74 -3.81 14.76
CA LEU A 304 -21.87 -3.32 13.68
C LEU A 304 -22.65 -2.44 12.71
N SER A 305 -23.34 -1.43 13.23
CA SER A 305 -24.10 -0.44 12.45
C SER A 305 -25.15 -1.03 11.50
N ASP A 306 -25.79 -2.13 11.90
CA ASP A 306 -26.77 -2.88 11.09
C ASP A 306 -26.22 -3.37 9.74
N LEU A 307 -24.90 -3.52 9.64
CA LEU A 307 -24.22 -4.13 8.51
C LEU A 307 -24.39 -5.65 8.55
N PHE A 308 -24.32 -6.29 7.37
CA PHE A 308 -24.25 -7.74 7.21
C PHE A 308 -22.82 -8.23 7.48
N LEU A 309 -22.33 -8.01 8.69
CA LEU A 309 -21.01 -8.43 9.17
C LEU A 309 -21.15 -9.44 10.32
N GLU A 310 -20.27 -10.43 10.33
CA GLU A 310 -20.17 -11.42 11.40
C GLU A 310 -19.77 -10.77 12.73
N ASN A 311 -20.32 -11.27 13.86
CA ASN A 311 -19.90 -10.84 15.20
C ASN A 311 -18.41 -11.07 15.46
N SER A 312 -17.81 -12.04 14.78
CA SER A 312 -16.36 -12.31 14.85
C SER A 312 -15.49 -11.17 14.29
N CYS A 313 -16.09 -10.18 13.60
CA CYS A 313 -15.40 -8.96 13.20
C CYS A 313 -15.19 -7.97 14.36
N ILE A 314 -15.99 -8.04 15.44
CA ILE A 314 -16.00 -7.05 16.54
C ILE A 314 -14.62 -6.87 17.20
N PRO A 315 -13.85 -7.93 17.53
CA PRO A 315 -12.53 -7.74 18.15
C PRO A 315 -11.57 -6.94 17.28
N PHE A 316 -11.53 -7.23 15.97
CA PHE A 316 -10.74 -6.46 15.01
C PHE A 316 -11.27 -5.03 14.87
N ASP A 317 -12.60 -4.87 14.84
CA ASP A 317 -13.20 -3.55 14.72
C ASP A 317 -12.84 -2.64 15.91
N ASN A 318 -12.69 -3.20 17.10
CA ASN A 318 -12.27 -2.44 18.27
C ASN A 318 -10.76 -2.18 18.29
N SER A 319 -9.95 -3.24 18.09
CA SER A 319 -8.49 -3.19 18.27
C SER A 319 -7.74 -3.87 17.11
N PRO A 320 -7.61 -3.20 15.96
CA PRO A 320 -7.11 -3.77 14.71
C PRO A 320 -5.61 -4.14 14.74
N PHE A 321 -4.83 -3.61 15.69
CA PHE A 321 -3.42 -4.01 15.85
C PHE A 321 -3.24 -5.27 16.71
N VAL A 322 -4.26 -5.70 17.45
CA VAL A 322 -4.20 -6.86 18.36
C VAL A 322 -4.92 -8.07 17.78
N PHE A 323 -6.10 -7.85 17.20
CA PHE A 323 -6.94 -8.90 16.66
C PHE A 323 -6.85 -8.97 15.14
N SER A 324 -7.20 -10.13 14.59
CA SER A 324 -7.26 -10.36 13.15
C SER A 324 -8.71 -10.38 12.68
N LEU A 325 -8.93 -10.12 11.39
CA LEU A 325 -10.23 -10.35 10.77
C LEU A 325 -10.54 -11.86 10.70
N PRO A 326 -11.82 -12.24 10.59
CA PRO A 326 -12.20 -13.65 10.45
C PRO A 326 -11.49 -14.33 9.27
N ASN A 327 -10.73 -15.39 9.57
CA ASN A 327 -9.96 -16.16 8.59
C ASN A 327 -9.02 -15.30 7.72
N HIS A 328 -8.52 -14.17 8.24
CA HIS A 328 -7.57 -13.32 7.53
C HIS A 328 -6.70 -12.57 8.54
N ASN A 329 -5.37 -12.70 8.43
CA ASN A 329 -4.45 -11.93 9.25
C ASN A 329 -3.97 -10.69 8.48
N PRO A 330 -4.39 -9.47 8.85
CA PRO A 330 -3.90 -8.24 8.27
C PRO A 330 -2.38 -8.13 8.34
N SER A 331 -1.75 -7.62 7.29
CA SER A 331 -0.32 -7.31 7.37
C SER A 331 -0.12 -6.03 8.19
N MET A 332 0.98 -5.98 8.96
CA MET A 332 1.32 -4.76 9.72
C MET A 332 1.49 -3.55 8.81
N TYR A 333 1.94 -3.75 7.57
CA TYR A 333 2.02 -2.68 6.58
C TYR A 333 0.65 -2.08 6.27
N ASP A 334 -0.36 -2.91 5.99
CA ASP A 334 -1.72 -2.43 5.73
C ASP A 334 -2.27 -1.69 6.95
N LEU A 335 -2.11 -2.26 8.14
CA LEU A 335 -2.61 -1.65 9.38
C LEU A 335 -2.01 -0.26 9.61
N LEU A 336 -0.71 -0.09 9.37
CA LEU A 336 -0.03 1.20 9.52
C LEU A 336 -0.40 2.23 8.44
N GLU A 337 -0.81 1.80 7.24
CA GLU A 337 -1.33 2.71 6.21
C GLU A 337 -2.78 3.11 6.49
N ILE A 338 -3.56 2.26 7.16
CA ILE A 338 -4.99 2.50 7.46
C ILE A 338 -5.18 3.25 8.78
N PHE A 339 -4.43 2.89 9.82
CA PHE A 339 -4.64 3.35 11.20
C PHE A 339 -3.44 4.12 11.71
N ASN A 340 -3.70 5.24 12.39
CA ASN A 340 -2.66 5.96 13.11
C ASN A 340 -2.31 5.21 14.40
N ILE A 341 -1.10 4.66 14.46
CA ILE A 341 -0.61 3.91 15.62
C ILE A 341 -0.46 4.79 16.87
N ASP A 342 -0.21 6.09 16.68
CA ASP A 342 -0.04 7.04 17.79
C ASP A 342 -1.33 7.21 18.61
N ASP A 343 -2.50 6.99 17.99
CA ASP A 343 -3.80 7.07 18.66
C ASP A 343 -4.18 5.72 19.33
N ARG A 344 -3.34 4.69 19.20
CA ARG A 344 -3.61 3.31 19.62
C ARG A 344 -2.40 2.69 20.35
N GLN A 345 -1.73 3.49 21.19
CA GLN A 345 -0.52 3.06 21.90
C GLN A 345 -0.75 1.82 22.76
N GLU A 346 -1.92 1.70 23.39
CA GLU A 346 -2.31 0.54 24.20
C GLU A 346 -2.31 -0.76 23.38
N GLU A 347 -2.79 -0.71 22.14
CA GLU A 347 -2.79 -1.87 21.24
C GLU A 347 -1.39 -2.24 20.80
N ASN A 348 -0.54 -1.24 20.54
CA ASN A 348 0.85 -1.49 20.16
C ASN A 348 1.61 -2.17 21.30
N LEU A 349 1.39 -1.75 22.54
CA LEU A 349 1.96 -2.40 23.73
C LEU A 349 1.44 -3.84 23.89
N ALA A 350 0.11 -4.04 23.80
CA ALA A 350 -0.48 -5.37 23.91
C ALA A 350 0.05 -6.33 22.83
N ARG A 351 0.23 -5.84 21.60
CA ARG A 351 0.84 -6.60 20.50
C ARG A 351 2.30 -6.94 20.79
N GLN A 352 3.10 -6.00 21.29
CA GLN A 352 4.50 -6.25 21.65
C GLN A 352 4.61 -7.36 22.72
N ILE A 353 3.81 -7.27 23.78
CA ILE A 353 3.76 -8.30 24.84
C ILE A 353 3.40 -9.66 24.25
N LYS A 354 2.41 -9.71 23.35
CA LYS A 354 2.01 -10.95 22.69
C LYS A 354 3.14 -11.51 21.83
N GLU A 355 3.78 -10.71 21.00
CA GLU A 355 4.90 -11.12 20.15
C GLU A 355 6.09 -11.64 20.97
N ASP A 356 6.43 -10.95 22.06
CA ASP A 356 7.52 -11.35 22.96
C ASP A 356 7.18 -12.64 23.73
N THR A 357 5.93 -12.82 24.13
CA THR A 357 5.49 -14.04 24.82
C THR A 357 5.47 -15.23 23.87
N GLU A 358 4.94 -15.06 22.65
CA GLU A 358 4.73 -16.15 21.68
C GLU A 358 6.01 -16.51 20.90
N SER A 359 6.88 -15.53 20.62
CA SER A 359 8.08 -15.73 19.77
C SER A 359 9.38 -15.74 20.58
N ASN A 360 9.45 -14.98 21.68
CA ASN A 360 10.67 -14.80 22.46
C ASN A 360 10.61 -15.48 23.85
N PHE A 361 9.47 -16.09 24.23
CA PHE A 361 9.20 -16.70 25.54
C PHE A 361 9.56 -15.79 26.72
N LYS A 362 9.38 -14.47 26.56
CA LYS A 362 9.70 -13.47 27.57
C LYS A 362 8.51 -12.55 27.77
N LEU A 363 8.17 -12.32 29.03
CA LEU A 363 7.14 -11.35 29.41
C LEU A 363 7.74 -9.94 29.63
N PHE A 364 9.07 -9.85 29.78
CA PHE A 364 9.86 -8.63 30.00
C PHE A 364 11.24 -8.74 29.34
#